data_AF-A0A7S1CK59-F1
#
_entry.id   AF-A0A7S1CK59-F1
#
_cell.length_a   1.000
_cell.length_b   1.000
_cell.length_c   1.000
_cell.angle_alpha   90.00
_cell.angle_beta   90.00
_cell.angle_gamma   90.00
#
_symmetry.space_group_name_H-M   'P 1'
#
loop_
_entity.id
_entity.type
_entity.pdbx_description
1 polymer ?
#
loop_
_entity_poly.entity_id
_entity_poly.type
_entity_poly.pdbx_seq_one_letter_code
_entity_poly.pdbx_strand_id
1 'polypeptide(L)'
;AMRKWSRVEPIGCGLANLGNTCFLNSVLQCVAYVPPLAQYLQAGAHASAPHHTKGEVCLWCIVERQCVEMRRRGPRSAMAPKGVVTRLSVFARHLRRGRQEDAHEFLRCLLDGLHKNELRHHRLKETAAGRLAETTAVHRVFGGYLRSQVRCSECGHNSNTFDPFLDLSLELTKGVRTLRQALKHFVNPEVP
;
A
#
# COMPACT_ATOMS: atom_id res chain seq x y z
N ALA A 1 -17.72 -6.60 8.21
CA ALA A 1 -18.23 -5.34 7.62
C ALA A 1 -17.36 -4.18 8.09
N MET A 2 -16.99 -3.27 7.20
CA MET A 2 -16.32 -2.01 7.57
C MET A 2 -17.25 -1.20 8.49
N ARG A 3 -16.71 -0.61 9.55
CA ARG A 3 -17.47 0.20 10.50
C ARG A 3 -17.90 1.49 9.79
N LYS A 4 -19.12 1.94 10.06
CA LYS A 4 -19.55 3.28 9.65
C LYS A 4 -18.75 4.31 10.46
N TRP A 5 -18.09 5.23 9.77
CA TRP A 5 -17.45 6.39 10.38
C TRP A 5 -18.56 7.38 10.78
N SER A 6 -19.07 7.25 12.00
CA SER A 6 -20.17 8.07 12.51
C SER A 6 -19.72 9.41 13.08
N ARG A 7 -18.41 9.59 13.29
CA ARG A 7 -17.79 10.82 13.82
C ARG A 7 -16.47 11.09 13.11
N VAL A 8 -16.14 12.37 12.97
CA VAL A 8 -14.83 12.82 12.50
C VAL A 8 -13.85 12.69 13.67
N GLU A 9 -12.87 11.82 13.52
CA GLU A 9 -11.80 11.65 14.50
C GLU A 9 -10.77 12.81 14.40
N PRO A 10 -10.12 13.20 15.50
CA PRO A 10 -9.06 14.21 15.47
C PRO A 10 -7.92 13.83 14.51
N ILE A 11 -7.32 14.86 13.89
CA ILE A 11 -6.12 14.70 13.06
C ILE A 11 -4.94 14.37 13.97
N GLY A 12 -4.22 13.31 13.62
CA GLY A 12 -2.98 12.89 14.28
C GLY A 12 -1.82 13.84 14.05
N CYS A 13 -0.67 13.53 14.64
CA CYS A 13 0.53 14.36 14.56
C CYS A 13 1.25 14.29 13.21
N GLY A 14 2.15 15.25 12.97
CA GLY A 14 3.12 15.20 11.89
C GLY A 14 4.22 14.15 12.12
N LEU A 15 5.03 13.90 11.08
CA LEU A 15 6.21 13.04 11.16
C LEU A 15 7.48 13.86 10.96
N ALA A 16 8.40 13.78 11.92
CA ALA A 16 9.70 14.43 11.83
C ALA A 16 10.52 13.80 10.69
N ASN A 17 11.20 14.64 9.90
CA ASN A 17 12.14 14.17 8.88
C ASN A 17 13.45 13.76 9.57
N LEU A 18 13.90 12.52 9.35
CA LEU A 18 15.08 11.94 10.00
C LEU A 18 16.28 11.83 9.03
N GLY A 19 16.35 12.76 8.07
CA GLY A 19 17.35 12.77 7.00
C GLY A 19 16.81 12.11 5.74
N ASN A 20 16.31 12.94 4.81
CA ASN A 20 15.73 12.52 3.53
C ASN A 20 14.57 11.50 3.64
N THR A 21 13.82 11.49 4.75
CA THR A 21 12.70 10.53 4.95
C THR A 21 11.33 11.09 4.54
N CYS A 22 11.29 12.17 3.74
CA CYS A 22 10.03 12.80 3.35
C CYS A 22 9.15 11.88 2.49
N PHE A 23 9.73 11.08 1.59
CA PHE A 23 9.03 10.08 0.77
C PHE A 23 8.28 9.05 1.62
N LEU A 24 8.91 8.61 2.72
CA LEU A 24 8.31 7.68 3.68
C LEU A 24 7.23 8.37 4.51
N ASN A 25 7.50 9.59 4.97
CA ASN A 25 6.56 10.33 5.82
C ASN A 25 5.25 10.62 5.07
N SER A 26 5.32 11.02 3.79
CA SER A 26 4.14 11.28 2.97
C SER A 26 3.31 10.01 2.77
N VAL A 27 3.95 8.87 2.45
CA VAL A 27 3.25 7.59 2.27
C VAL A 27 2.60 7.12 3.57
N LEU A 28 3.31 7.15 4.70
CA LEU A 28 2.74 6.73 5.99
C LEU A 28 1.53 7.59 6.40
N GLN A 29 1.58 8.90 6.15
CA GLN A 29 0.43 9.77 6.37
C GLN A 29 -0.73 9.39 5.45
N CYS A 30 -0.52 9.19 4.14
CA CYS A 30 -1.60 8.77 3.25
C CYS A 30 -2.23 7.42 3.68
N VAL A 31 -1.40 6.40 3.89
CA VAL A 31 -1.81 5.04 4.25
C VAL A 31 -2.60 5.03 5.56
N ALA A 32 -2.15 5.79 6.56
CA ALA A 32 -2.81 5.84 7.86
C ALA A 32 -4.24 6.36 7.78
N TYR A 33 -4.61 7.14 6.75
CA TYR A 33 -5.92 7.77 6.57
C TYR A 33 -6.76 7.15 5.45
N VAL A 34 -6.33 6.05 4.85
CA VAL A 34 -7.22 5.24 3.99
C VAL A 34 -8.28 4.57 4.88
N PRO A 35 -9.57 4.93 4.81
CA PRO A 35 -10.56 4.54 5.83
C PRO A 35 -10.64 3.04 6.18
N PRO A 36 -10.73 2.09 5.22
CA PRO A 36 -10.72 0.66 5.56
C PRO A 36 -9.45 0.22 6.27
N LEU A 37 -8.30 0.71 5.81
CA LEU A 37 -7.00 0.33 6.37
C LEU A 37 -6.79 0.98 7.74
N ALA A 38 -7.17 2.24 7.91
CA ALA A 38 -7.14 2.95 9.18
C ALA A 38 -7.94 2.18 10.24
N GLN A 39 -9.14 1.70 9.88
CA GLN A 39 -9.96 0.91 10.77
C GLN A 39 -9.27 -0.43 11.14
N TYR A 40 -8.66 -1.09 10.16
CA TYR A 40 -7.92 -2.33 10.39
C TYR A 40 -6.76 -2.13 11.37
N LEU A 41 -5.96 -1.08 11.17
CA LEU A 41 -4.82 -0.72 12.03
C LEU A 41 -5.27 -0.26 13.42
N GLN A 42 -6.38 0.47 13.54
CA GLN A 42 -6.89 0.94 14.83
C GLN A 42 -7.52 -0.17 15.68
N ALA A 43 -7.99 -1.25 15.06
CA ALA A 43 -8.54 -2.39 15.78
C ALA A 43 -7.47 -3.08 16.65
N GLY A 44 -6.16 -2.89 16.36
CA GLY A 44 -5.07 -3.49 17.11
C GLY A 44 -5.01 -5.03 17.00
N ALA A 45 -5.78 -5.60 16.07
CA ALA A 45 -5.98 -7.04 15.95
C ALA A 45 -4.66 -7.76 15.63
N HIS A 46 -3.74 -7.07 14.97
CA HIS A 46 -2.49 -7.67 14.53
C HIS A 46 -1.44 -7.71 15.65
N ALA A 47 -1.36 -6.69 16.52
CA ALA A 47 -0.54 -6.76 17.73
C ALA A 47 -1.04 -7.79 18.75
N SER A 48 -2.34 -8.08 18.78
CA SER A 48 -2.95 -9.03 19.73
C SER A 48 -3.01 -10.48 19.26
N ALA A 49 -2.73 -10.76 17.99
CA ALA A 49 -2.91 -12.10 17.43
C ALA A 49 -1.71 -13.03 17.70
N PRO A 50 -1.94 -14.35 17.85
CA PRO A 50 -0.94 -15.32 18.33
C PRO A 50 0.09 -15.76 17.27
N HIS A 51 0.25 -15.02 16.17
CA HIS A 51 1.19 -15.34 15.10
C HIS A 51 2.61 -14.79 15.35
N HIS A 52 2.88 -14.17 16.50
CA HIS A 52 4.21 -13.67 16.85
C HIS A 52 5.11 -14.80 17.35
N THR A 53 5.96 -15.34 16.46
CA THR A 53 7.13 -16.08 16.95
C THR A 53 8.12 -15.10 17.59
N LYS A 54 8.73 -15.50 18.71
CA LYS A 54 9.61 -14.62 19.49
C LYS A 54 10.81 -14.19 18.63
N GLY A 55 10.88 -12.91 18.26
CA GLY A 55 11.99 -12.33 17.49
C GLY A 55 11.72 -12.10 16.00
N GLU A 56 10.57 -12.50 15.46
CA GLU A 56 10.20 -12.21 14.07
C GLU A 56 9.77 -10.76 13.88
N VAL A 57 10.20 -10.14 12.77
CA VAL A 57 9.81 -8.77 12.42
C VAL A 57 8.52 -8.80 11.61
N CYS A 58 7.44 -8.38 12.25
CA CYS A 58 6.13 -8.24 11.60
C CYS A 58 5.90 -6.81 11.08
N LEU A 59 5.74 -6.67 9.75
CA LEU A 59 5.52 -5.36 9.10
C LEU A 59 4.20 -4.74 9.52
N TRP A 60 3.13 -5.55 9.60
CA TRP A 60 1.83 -5.07 10.06
C TRP A 60 1.94 -4.44 11.44
N CYS A 61 2.64 -5.05 12.39
CA CYS A 61 2.82 -4.47 13.73
C CYS A 61 3.66 -3.19 13.76
N ILE A 62 4.65 -3.07 12.87
CA ILE A 62 5.42 -1.82 12.73
C ILE A 62 4.51 -0.70 12.24
N VAL A 63 3.75 -0.95 11.18
CA VAL A 63 2.84 0.05 10.58
C VAL A 63 1.69 0.37 11.53
N GLU A 64 1.08 -0.63 12.13
CA GLU A 64 -0.01 -0.49 13.12
C GLU A 64 0.44 0.39 14.29
N ARG A 65 1.57 0.06 14.93
CA ARG A 65 2.11 0.87 16.03
C ARG A 65 2.38 2.31 15.60
N GLN A 66 3.00 2.49 14.43
CA GLN A 66 3.30 3.82 13.90
C GLN A 66 2.04 4.64 13.66
N CYS A 67 1.01 4.06 13.03
CA CYS A 67 -0.25 4.74 12.74
C CYS A 67 -1.07 5.02 14.00
N VAL A 68 -1.12 4.09 14.95
CA VAL A 68 -1.81 4.28 16.24
C VAL A 68 -1.12 5.37 17.06
N GLU A 69 0.21 5.35 17.18
CA GLU A 69 0.96 6.40 17.89
C GLU A 69 0.77 7.78 17.24
N MET A 70 0.78 7.84 15.91
CA MET A 70 0.56 9.07 15.16
C MET A 70 -0.82 9.66 15.43
N ARG A 71 -1.87 8.82 15.47
CA ARG A 71 -3.25 9.26 15.74
C ARG A 71 -3.50 9.60 17.22
N ARG A 72 -2.79 8.97 18.15
CA ARG A 72 -2.89 9.28 19.59
C ARG A 72 -2.31 10.66 19.94
N ARG A 73 -1.35 11.13 19.14
CA ARG A 73 -0.76 12.45 19.31
C ARG A 73 -1.58 13.51 18.59
N GLY A 74 -1.68 14.71 19.17
CA GLY A 74 -2.46 15.81 18.58
C GLY A 74 -1.79 16.46 17.37
N PRO A 75 -2.54 17.27 16.61
CA PRO A 75 -2.11 17.84 15.32
C PRO A 75 -0.98 18.87 15.44
N ARG A 76 -0.81 19.48 16.63
CA ARG A 76 0.27 20.45 16.91
C ARG A 76 1.56 19.80 17.42
N SER A 77 1.77 18.53 17.09
CA SER A 77 2.96 17.79 17.50
C SER A 77 3.56 17.05 16.31
N ALA A 78 4.79 16.59 16.49
CA ALA A 78 5.45 15.70 15.55
C ALA A 78 6.07 14.52 16.29
N MET A 79 6.16 13.38 15.63
CA MET A 79 6.88 12.22 16.13
C MET A 79 7.94 11.75 15.13
N ALA A 80 9.03 11.20 15.64
CA ALA A 80 10.06 10.58 14.82
C ALA A 80 9.65 9.13 14.50
N PRO A 81 9.49 8.73 13.21
CA PRO A 81 9.11 7.37 12.83
C PRO A 81 10.30 6.39 12.92
N LYS A 82 11.00 6.39 14.06
CA LYS A 82 12.23 5.60 14.25
C LYS A 82 12.00 4.11 14.02
N GLY A 83 10.84 3.57 14.43
CA GLY A 83 10.51 2.14 14.27
C GLY A 83 10.46 1.68 12.81
N VAL A 84 10.07 2.57 11.89
CA VAL A 84 10.03 2.33 10.44
C VAL A 84 11.40 2.62 9.82
N VAL A 85 11.96 3.81 10.09
CA VAL A 85 13.24 4.26 9.50
C VAL A 85 14.39 3.33 9.88
N THR A 86 14.37 2.80 11.11
CA THR A 86 15.42 1.87 11.55
C THR A 86 15.39 0.53 10.82
N ARG A 87 14.24 0.16 10.26
CA ARG A 87 13.99 -1.13 9.64
C ARG A 87 13.63 -1.00 8.16
N LEU A 88 14.10 0.04 7.47
CA LEU A 88 13.82 0.27 6.04
C LEU A 88 14.08 -0.97 5.16
N SER A 89 15.14 -1.72 5.45
CA SER A 89 15.50 -2.94 4.72
C SER A 89 14.44 -4.05 4.79
N VAL A 90 13.55 -4.00 5.78
CA VAL A 90 12.43 -4.93 5.94
C VAL A 90 11.30 -4.60 4.96
N PHE A 91 11.13 -3.32 4.61
CA PHE A 91 10.17 -2.87 3.60
C PHE A 91 10.72 -3.11 2.19
N ALA A 92 11.97 -2.70 1.95
CA ALA A 92 12.68 -3.04 0.72
C ALA A 92 14.19 -3.10 0.95
N ARG A 93 14.83 -4.18 0.47
CA ARG A 93 16.26 -4.45 0.70
C ARG A 93 17.20 -3.40 0.12
N HIS A 94 16.78 -2.63 -0.90
CA HIS A 94 17.62 -1.63 -1.55
C HIS A 94 17.57 -0.26 -0.84
N LEU A 95 16.51 0.03 -0.06
CA LEU A 95 16.36 1.32 0.63
C LEU A 95 17.46 1.53 1.68
N ARG A 96 17.95 2.77 1.77
CA ARG A 96 19.02 3.15 2.72
C ARG A 96 18.62 4.40 3.49
N ARG A 97 18.98 4.47 4.77
CA ARG A 97 18.77 5.69 5.58
C ARG A 97 19.58 6.84 4.99
N GLY A 98 19.00 8.04 5.01
CA GLY A 98 19.67 9.26 4.56
C GLY A 98 19.65 9.49 3.05
N ARG A 99 19.12 8.58 2.23
CA ARG A 99 18.92 8.79 0.79
C ARG A 99 17.50 9.28 0.51
N GLN A 100 17.36 10.13 -0.49
CA GLN A 100 16.06 10.40 -1.10
C GLN A 100 15.69 9.22 -1.99
N GLU A 101 14.40 8.88 -2.00
CA GLU A 101 13.85 7.72 -2.71
C GLU A 101 12.49 8.12 -3.30
N ASP A 102 11.99 7.30 -4.23
CA ASP A 102 10.67 7.49 -4.82
C ASP A 102 9.55 7.06 -3.83
N ALA A 103 8.55 7.92 -3.65
CA ALA A 103 7.44 7.66 -2.72
C ALA A 103 6.50 6.55 -3.22
N HIS A 104 6.28 6.46 -4.53
CA HIS A 104 5.49 5.39 -5.14
C HIS A 104 6.20 4.04 -5.03
N GLU A 105 7.52 3.99 -5.24
CA GLU A 105 8.30 2.78 -5.01
C GLU A 105 8.18 2.32 -3.55
N PHE A 106 8.35 3.24 -2.59
CA PHE A 106 8.19 2.92 -1.17
C PHE A 106 6.76 2.43 -0.85
N LEU A 107 5.72 3.04 -1.41
CA LEU A 107 4.34 2.60 -1.25
C LEU A 107 4.15 1.17 -1.77
N ARG A 108 4.67 0.84 -2.96
CA ARG A 108 4.57 -0.51 -3.52
C ARG A 108 5.29 -1.53 -2.65
N CYS A 109 6.51 -1.24 -2.21
CA CYS A 109 7.24 -2.12 -1.28
C CYS A 109 6.51 -2.31 0.05
N LEU A 110 5.89 -1.25 0.58
CA LEU A 110 5.09 -1.31 1.79
C LEU A 110 3.88 -2.23 1.62
N LEU A 111 3.07 -2.03 0.57
CA LEU A 111 1.86 -2.85 0.33
C LEU A 111 2.21 -4.31 0.05
N ASP A 112 3.24 -4.57 -0.76
CA ASP A 112 3.75 -5.92 -1.04
C ASP A 112 4.25 -6.61 0.23
N GLY A 113 5.00 -5.88 1.07
CA GLY A 113 5.49 -6.39 2.35
C GLY A 113 4.35 -6.75 3.32
N LEU A 114 3.31 -5.92 3.41
CA LEU A 114 2.13 -6.19 4.22
C LEU A 114 1.35 -7.41 3.71
N HIS A 115 1.16 -7.50 2.39
CA HIS A 115 0.51 -8.63 1.74
C HIS A 115 1.25 -9.96 2.01
N LYS A 116 2.57 -9.98 1.77
CA LYS A 116 3.42 -11.16 2.03
C LYS A 116 3.47 -11.53 3.50
N ASN A 117 3.46 -10.55 4.41
CA ASN A 117 3.44 -10.84 5.84
C ASN A 117 2.13 -11.53 6.26
N GLU A 118 0.99 -11.09 5.74
CA GLU A 118 -0.31 -11.73 6.00
C GLU A 118 -0.37 -13.16 5.45
N LEU A 119 0.09 -13.39 4.22
CA LEU A 119 0.18 -14.74 3.63
C LEU A 119 1.04 -15.68 4.47
N ARG A 120 2.18 -15.21 4.97
CA ARG A 120 3.08 -16.00 5.83
C ARG A 120 2.42 -16.40 7.14
N HIS A 121 1.61 -15.54 7.76
CA HIS A 121 0.86 -15.90 8.98
C HIS A 121 -0.16 -17.01 8.71
N HIS A 122 -0.72 -17.05 7.50
CA HIS A 122 -1.59 -18.15 7.05
C HIS A 122 -0.82 -19.35 6.47
N ARG A 123 0.52 -19.36 6.54
CA ARG A 123 1.41 -20.41 6.00
C ARG A 123 1.22 -20.64 4.50
N LEU A 124 0.82 -19.61 3.77
CA LEU A 124 0.63 -19.65 2.32
C LEU A 124 1.86 -19.08 1.62
N LYS A 125 2.31 -19.77 0.56
CA LYS A 125 3.26 -19.21 -0.41
C LYS A 125 2.48 -18.44 -1.46
N GLU A 126 2.99 -17.31 -1.91
CA GLU A 126 2.35 -16.44 -2.92
C GLU A 126 1.96 -17.22 -4.19
N THR A 127 2.87 -18.05 -4.71
CA THR A 127 2.63 -18.91 -5.89
C THR A 127 1.56 -19.99 -5.67
N ALA A 128 1.29 -20.36 -4.41
CA ALA A 128 0.31 -21.38 -4.05
C ALA A 128 -1.01 -20.78 -3.54
N ALA A 129 -1.03 -19.49 -3.21
CA ALA A 129 -2.20 -18.84 -2.63
C ALA A 129 -3.31 -18.66 -3.67
N GLY A 130 -2.97 -18.45 -4.94
CA GLY A 130 -3.94 -18.19 -6.01
C GLY A 130 -4.94 -17.11 -5.56
N ARG A 131 -6.25 -17.40 -5.68
CA ARG A 131 -7.32 -16.50 -5.25
C ARG A 131 -7.35 -16.19 -3.74
N LEU A 132 -6.67 -16.97 -2.90
CA LEU A 132 -6.56 -16.65 -1.47
C LEU A 132 -5.69 -15.41 -1.23
N ALA A 133 -4.71 -15.12 -2.10
CA ALA A 133 -3.90 -13.91 -1.99
C ALA A 133 -4.75 -12.63 -2.07
N GLU A 134 -5.81 -12.67 -2.86
CA GLU A 134 -6.75 -11.58 -3.08
C GLU A 134 -7.62 -11.29 -1.84
N THR A 135 -7.63 -12.22 -0.86
CA THR A 135 -8.39 -12.07 0.38
C THR A 135 -7.66 -11.32 1.48
N THR A 136 -6.37 -11.02 1.28
CA THR A 136 -5.57 -10.23 2.23
C THR A 136 -6.14 -8.83 2.43
N ALA A 137 -5.88 -8.21 3.58
CA ALA A 137 -6.35 -6.86 3.88
C ALA A 137 -5.89 -5.84 2.83
N VAL A 138 -4.67 -5.98 2.30
CA VAL A 138 -4.14 -5.12 1.22
C VAL A 138 -4.99 -5.26 -0.04
N HIS A 139 -5.21 -6.47 -0.55
CA HIS A 139 -5.97 -6.68 -1.79
C HIS A 139 -7.45 -6.36 -1.64
N ARG A 140 -8.03 -6.54 -0.44
CA ARG A 140 -9.41 -6.12 -0.18
C ARG A 140 -9.59 -4.60 -0.21
N VAL A 141 -8.53 -3.83 0.03
CA VAL A 141 -8.58 -2.36 0.07
C VAL A 141 -8.15 -1.74 -1.25
N PHE A 142 -7.05 -2.22 -1.83
CA PHE A 142 -6.41 -1.63 -3.01
C PHE A 142 -6.49 -2.50 -4.26
N GLY A 143 -6.83 -3.78 -4.12
CA GLY A 143 -6.81 -4.75 -5.20
C GLY A 143 -7.88 -4.48 -6.25
N GLY A 144 -7.50 -4.61 -7.50
CA GLY A 144 -8.38 -4.61 -8.67
C GLY A 144 -7.79 -5.43 -9.81
N TYR A 145 -8.47 -5.46 -10.95
CA TYR A 145 -7.99 -6.13 -12.17
C TYR A 145 -8.08 -5.21 -13.37
N LEU A 146 -7.02 -5.23 -14.18
CA LEU A 146 -7.05 -4.73 -15.55
C LEU A 146 -7.39 -5.89 -16.47
N ARG A 147 -8.21 -5.63 -17.49
CA ARG A 147 -8.43 -6.57 -18.58
C ARG A 147 -7.59 -6.13 -19.77
N SER A 148 -6.46 -6.80 -19.99
CA SER A 148 -5.69 -6.66 -21.22
C SER A 148 -6.32 -7.49 -22.32
N GLN A 149 -6.72 -6.84 -23.41
CA GLN A 149 -7.35 -7.51 -24.56
C GLN A 149 -6.49 -7.33 -25.80
N VAL A 150 -6.04 -8.45 -26.36
CA VAL A 150 -5.34 -8.48 -27.64
C VAL A 150 -6.28 -9.05 -28.69
N ARG A 151 -6.56 -8.28 -29.75
CA ARG A 151 -7.40 -8.71 -30.87
C ARG A 151 -6.51 -9.04 -32.07
N CYS A 152 -6.59 -10.26 -32.56
CA CYS A 152 -5.93 -10.65 -33.82
C CYS A 152 -6.57 -9.92 -35.00
N SER A 153 -5.74 -9.28 -35.84
CA SER A 153 -6.19 -8.56 -37.04
C SER A 153 -6.63 -9.49 -38.18
N GLU A 154 -6.11 -10.72 -38.23
CA GLU A 154 -6.41 -11.69 -39.30
C GLU A 154 -7.69 -12.48 -39.03
N CYS A 155 -7.81 -13.10 -37.85
CA CYS A 155 -8.94 -13.96 -37.51
C CYS A 155 -10.00 -13.31 -36.62
N GLY A 156 -9.74 -12.10 -36.11
CA GLY A 156 -10.66 -11.36 -35.24
C GLY A 156 -10.79 -11.91 -33.81
N HIS A 157 -10.05 -12.98 -33.46
CA HIS A 157 -10.07 -13.57 -32.12
C HIS A 157 -9.59 -12.58 -31.06
N ASN A 158 -10.31 -12.51 -29.93
CA ASN A 158 -9.94 -11.72 -28.77
C ASN A 158 -9.33 -12.65 -27.70
N SER A 159 -8.06 -12.41 -27.36
CA SER A 159 -7.41 -12.99 -26.19
C SER A 159 -7.49 -12.00 -25.03
N ASN A 160 -8.01 -12.44 -23.89
CA ASN A 160 -8.17 -11.61 -22.70
C ASN A 160 -7.31 -12.16 -21.55
N THR A 161 -6.53 -11.27 -20.94
CA THR A 161 -5.78 -11.53 -19.70
C THR A 161 -6.29 -10.59 -18.63
N PHE A 162 -6.44 -11.09 -17.40
CA PHE A 162 -6.85 -10.31 -16.24
C PHE A 162 -5.67 -10.15 -15.28
N ASP A 163 -5.11 -8.95 -15.24
CA ASP A 163 -3.90 -8.64 -14.49
C ASP A 163 -4.26 -7.94 -13.16
N PRO A 164 -3.91 -8.51 -12.00
CA PRO A 164 -4.17 -7.88 -10.72
C PRO A 164 -3.31 -6.62 -10.56
N PHE A 165 -3.87 -5.58 -9.95
CA PHE A 165 -3.16 -4.34 -9.62
C PHE A 165 -3.48 -3.85 -8.21
N LEU A 166 -2.58 -3.05 -7.63
CA LEU A 166 -2.78 -2.32 -6.37
C LEU A 166 -2.77 -0.79 -6.58
N ASP A 167 -2.33 -0.35 -7.74
CA ASP A 167 -2.21 1.04 -8.15
C ASP A 167 -2.31 1.16 -9.68
N LEU A 168 -2.60 2.37 -10.18
CA LEU A 168 -2.63 2.69 -11.61
C LEU A 168 -1.61 3.79 -11.89
N SER A 169 -0.58 3.47 -12.67
CA SER A 169 0.40 4.44 -13.17
C SER A 169 -0.13 5.08 -14.45
N LEU A 170 -0.51 6.36 -14.37
CA LEU A 170 -1.09 7.09 -15.49
C LEU A 170 -0.03 7.93 -16.20
N GLU A 171 0.08 7.77 -17.51
CA GLU A 171 1.00 8.58 -18.31
C GLU A 171 0.47 10.00 -18.53
N LEU A 172 1.34 10.99 -18.35
CA LEU A 172 1.03 12.41 -18.54
C LEU A 172 1.67 12.90 -19.85
N THR A 173 1.15 12.42 -20.98
CA THR A 173 1.60 12.85 -22.31
C THR A 173 1.19 14.30 -22.62
N LYS A 174 1.84 14.92 -23.62
CA LYS A 174 1.54 16.30 -24.05
C LYS A 174 0.06 16.44 -24.39
N GLY A 175 -0.65 17.34 -23.70
CA GLY A 175 -2.07 17.61 -23.92
C GLY A 175 -3.01 17.01 -22.87
N VAL A 176 -2.53 16.07 -22.04
CA VAL A 176 -3.27 15.58 -20.87
C VAL A 176 -3.21 16.64 -19.77
N ARG A 177 -4.35 17.26 -19.45
CA ARG A 177 -4.46 18.32 -18.43
C ARG A 177 -5.36 17.95 -17.25
N THR A 178 -6.06 16.83 -17.35
CA THR A 178 -7.02 16.38 -16.32
C THR A 178 -6.85 14.89 -16.04
N LEU A 179 -7.15 14.48 -14.81
CA LEU A 179 -7.14 13.05 -14.42
C LEU A 179 -8.07 12.21 -15.32
N ARG A 180 -9.23 12.75 -15.70
CA ARG A 180 -10.16 12.08 -16.61
C ARG A 180 -9.53 11.83 -17.99
N GLN A 181 -8.72 12.76 -18.50
CA GLN A 181 -8.00 12.55 -19.75
C GLN A 181 -6.90 11.50 -19.59
N ALA A 182 -6.15 11.52 -18.50
CA ALA A 182 -5.12 10.51 -18.21
C ALA A 182 -5.72 9.10 -18.14
N LEU A 183 -6.86 8.95 -17.43
CA LEU A 183 -7.59 7.68 -17.34
C LEU A 183 -8.15 7.21 -18.70
N LYS A 184 -8.64 8.15 -19.53
CA LYS A 184 -9.08 7.81 -20.90
C LYS A 184 -7.91 7.34 -21.75
N HIS A 185 -6.78 8.02 -21.68
CA HIS A 185 -5.58 7.65 -22.40
C HIS A 185 -5.07 6.27 -21.99
N PHE A 186 -5.05 5.98 -20.69
CA PHE A 186 -4.62 4.71 -20.11
C PHE A 186 -5.40 3.48 -20.63
N VAL A 187 -6.67 3.64 -21.02
CA VAL A 187 -7.51 2.53 -21.52
C VAL A 187 -7.69 2.54 -23.05
N ASN A 188 -7.04 3.47 -23.74
CA ASN A 188 -7.14 3.51 -25.20
C ASN A 188 -6.45 2.28 -25.80
N PRO A 189 -7.00 1.69 -26.87
CA PRO A 189 -6.31 0.63 -27.60
C PRO A 189 -4.96 1.14 -28.13
N GLU A 190 -3.89 0.43 -27.81
CA GLU A 190 -2.61 0.62 -28.46
C GLU A 190 -2.68 -0.06 -29.84
N VAL A 191 -2.40 0.72 -30.89
CA VAL A 191 -2.30 0.19 -32.25
C VAL A 191 -0.82 -0.02 -32.54
N PRO A 192 -0.37 -1.26 -32.83
CA PRO A 192 1.02 -1.56 -33.20
C PRO A 192 1.48 -0.84 -34.47
#